data_AF-A0A7W8INK0-F1
#
_entry.id   AF-A0A7W8INK0-F1
#
_cell.length_a   1.000
_cell.length_b   1.000
_cell.length_c   1.000
_cell.angle_alpha   90.00
_cell.angle_beta   90.00
_cell.angle_gamma   90.00
#
_symmetry.space_group_name_H-M   'P 1'
#
loop_
_entity.id
_entity.type
_entity.pdbx_description
1 polymer ?
#
loop_
_entity_poly.entity_id
_entity_poly.type
_entity_poly.pdbx_seq_one_letter_code
_entity_poly.pdbx_strand_id
1 'polypeptide(L)'
;MGRPVKWSRDLHSIRERAAHARTETWGRVDIEGLFGVGRATAQTLMKAIGEVQPVGGAHFVERNFLLSFLDAMIDAQDFDQAFRSRVREAEAPPSPKPLRVALPADLRSIMLRDLPEHISLSPGRLEITADSTVAMLESLALLAQAMQNDLAQVQAVLEPPARPPEVEDDDLRAFLAELRSQHQS
;
A
#
# COMPACT_ATOMS: atom_id res chain seq x y z
N MET A 1 -38.96 7.40 -16.65
CA MET A 1 -37.73 8.21 -16.82
C MET A 1 -37.29 8.68 -15.44
N GLY A 2 -36.05 8.40 -15.03
CA GLY A 2 -35.53 8.84 -13.72
C GLY A 2 -35.31 10.35 -13.71
N ARG A 3 -35.55 11.00 -12.57
CA ARG A 3 -35.24 12.43 -12.41
C ARG A 3 -33.73 12.65 -12.62
N PRO A 4 -33.31 13.63 -13.44
CA PRO A 4 -31.90 13.94 -13.63
C PRO A 4 -31.28 14.35 -12.29
N VAL A 5 -30.06 13.87 -12.05
CA VAL A 5 -29.36 14.07 -10.78
C VAL A 5 -29.00 15.55 -10.65
N LYS A 6 -29.33 16.19 -9.52
CA LYS A 6 -29.26 17.66 -9.38
C LYS A 6 -27.89 18.25 -9.73
N TRP A 7 -26.81 17.58 -9.36
CA TRP A 7 -25.44 18.05 -9.60
C TRP A 7 -24.97 17.89 -11.05
N SER A 8 -25.68 17.15 -11.91
CA SER A 8 -25.29 17.02 -13.33
C SER A 8 -25.40 18.35 -14.09
N ARG A 9 -26.27 19.26 -13.62
CA ARG A 9 -26.41 20.61 -14.17
C ARG A 9 -25.27 21.53 -13.78
N ASP A 10 -24.60 21.22 -12.68
CA ASP A 10 -23.57 22.07 -12.08
C ASP A 10 -22.16 21.58 -12.38
N LEU A 11 -21.99 20.61 -13.30
CA LEU A 11 -20.70 19.97 -13.60
C LEU A 11 -19.58 20.96 -13.91
N HIS A 12 -19.84 21.97 -14.73
CA HIS A 12 -18.86 23.00 -15.07
C HIS A 12 -18.42 23.79 -13.83
N SER A 13 -19.37 24.17 -12.97
CA SER A 13 -19.08 24.89 -11.72
C SER A 13 -18.35 24.00 -10.70
N ILE A 14 -18.71 22.71 -10.62
CA ILE A 14 -18.02 21.72 -9.79
C ILE A 14 -16.57 21.56 -10.26
N ARG A 15 -16.35 21.47 -11.58
CA ARG A 15 -15.03 21.34 -12.19
C ARG A 15 -14.15 22.56 -11.95
N GLU A 16 -14.67 23.78 -12.11
CA GLU A 16 -13.93 25.00 -11.79
C GLU A 16 -13.54 25.07 -10.30
N ARG A 17 -14.47 24.73 -9.40
CA ARG A 17 -14.16 24.70 -7.95
C ARG A 17 -13.10 23.66 -7.61
N ALA A 18 -13.16 22.47 -8.19
CA ALA A 18 -12.13 21.45 -8.02
C ALA A 18 -10.78 21.88 -8.62
N ALA A 19 -10.79 22.58 -9.75
CA ALA A 19 -9.58 23.07 -10.40
C ALA A 19 -8.87 24.17 -9.60
N HIS A 20 -9.61 25.02 -8.89
CA HIS A 20 -9.05 26.11 -8.08
C HIS A 20 -8.84 25.76 -6.60
N ALA A 21 -9.26 24.58 -6.17
CA ALA A 21 -9.00 24.11 -4.81
C ALA A 21 -7.50 23.83 -4.59
N ARG A 22 -7.02 24.14 -3.38
CA ARG A 22 -5.67 23.76 -2.91
C ARG A 22 -5.59 22.29 -2.45
N THR A 23 -6.72 21.60 -2.44
CA THR A 23 -6.86 20.23 -1.96
C THR A 23 -6.49 19.26 -3.07
N GLU A 24 -5.41 18.51 -2.88
CA GLU A 24 -4.97 17.47 -3.83
C GLU A 24 -5.69 16.13 -3.64
N THR A 25 -6.09 15.81 -2.40
CA THR A 25 -6.76 14.56 -2.04
C THR A 25 -8.12 14.82 -1.40
N TRP A 26 -9.16 14.20 -1.96
CA TRP A 26 -10.55 14.44 -1.59
C TRP A 26 -11.12 13.22 -0.89
N GLY A 27 -11.50 13.38 0.37
CA GLY A 27 -12.21 12.36 1.12
C GLY A 27 -13.71 12.42 0.87
N ARG A 28 -14.44 11.49 1.49
CA ARG A 28 -15.92 11.43 1.40
C ARG A 28 -16.61 12.76 1.72
N VAL A 29 -16.18 13.43 2.80
CA VAL A 29 -16.81 14.68 3.26
C VAL A 29 -16.59 15.81 2.25
N ASP A 30 -15.41 15.86 1.63
CA ASP A 30 -15.09 16.87 0.62
C ASP A 30 -15.95 16.65 -0.64
N ILE A 31 -16.16 15.39 -1.04
CA ILE A 31 -17.03 15.04 -2.17
C ILE A 31 -18.51 15.36 -1.87
N GLU A 32 -18.99 15.14 -0.65
CA GLU A 32 -20.33 15.55 -0.22
C GLU A 32 -20.53 17.06 -0.36
N GLY A 33 -19.56 17.86 0.10
CA GLY A 33 -19.60 19.32 0.00
C GLY A 33 -19.45 19.82 -1.43
N LEU A 34 -18.58 19.20 -2.23
CA LEU A 34 -18.33 19.61 -3.61
C LEU A 34 -19.55 19.37 -4.49
N PHE A 35 -20.15 18.18 -4.41
CA PHE A 35 -21.29 17.79 -5.25
C PHE A 35 -22.65 18.12 -4.61
N GLY A 36 -22.70 18.54 -3.35
CA GLY A 36 -23.95 18.81 -2.63
C GLY A 36 -24.82 17.57 -2.45
N VAL A 37 -24.20 16.42 -2.22
CA VAL A 37 -24.86 15.11 -2.16
C VAL A 37 -24.76 14.47 -0.79
N GLY A 38 -25.64 13.50 -0.52
CA GLY A 38 -25.57 12.68 0.69
C GLY A 38 -24.51 11.59 0.61
N ARG A 39 -24.21 10.99 1.77
CA ARG A 39 -23.18 9.96 1.98
C ARG A 39 -23.16 8.83 0.97
N ALA A 40 -24.30 8.19 0.73
CA ALA A 40 -24.37 7.04 -0.18
C ALA A 40 -23.96 7.44 -1.61
N THR A 41 -24.45 8.58 -2.09
CA THR A 41 -24.13 9.11 -3.41
C THR A 41 -22.67 9.54 -3.52
N ALA A 42 -22.11 10.16 -2.47
CA ALA A 42 -20.68 10.50 -2.43
C ALA A 42 -19.80 9.25 -2.53
N GLN A 43 -20.16 8.17 -1.83
CA GLN A 43 -19.43 6.90 -1.93
C GLN A 43 -19.51 6.28 -3.33
N THR A 44 -20.67 6.34 -3.99
CA THR A 44 -20.82 5.90 -5.38
C THR A 44 -19.98 6.76 -6.33
N LEU A 45 -19.95 8.08 -6.12
CA LEU A 45 -19.11 9.01 -6.89
C LEU A 45 -17.63 8.68 -6.73
N MET A 46 -17.15 8.52 -5.49
CA MET A 46 -15.76 8.16 -5.23
C MET A 46 -15.35 6.87 -5.95
N LYS A 47 -16.22 5.86 -5.97
CA LYS A 47 -15.99 4.63 -6.74
C LYS A 47 -15.93 4.89 -8.24
N ALA A 48 -16.87 5.68 -8.77
CA ALA A 48 -16.96 5.96 -10.21
C ALA A 48 -15.84 6.86 -10.75
N ILE A 49 -15.25 7.70 -9.90
CA ILE A 49 -14.08 8.52 -10.23
C ILE A 49 -12.81 7.64 -10.37
N GLY A 50 -12.70 6.59 -9.56
CA GLY A 50 -11.61 5.61 -9.62
C GLY A 50 -10.52 5.82 -8.57
N GLU A 51 -9.63 4.81 -8.48
CA GLU A 51 -8.41 4.76 -7.64
C GLU A 51 -8.58 5.22 -6.18
N VAL A 52 -9.51 4.59 -5.49
CA VAL A 52 -9.67 4.83 -4.07
C VAL A 52 -8.55 4.13 -3.30
N GLN A 53 -7.41 4.79 -3.11
CA GLN A 53 -6.30 4.25 -2.34
C GLN A 53 -6.70 4.13 -0.87
N PRO A 54 -6.68 2.91 -0.28
CA PRO A 54 -6.92 2.76 1.15
C PRO A 54 -5.66 3.18 1.91
N VAL A 55 -5.69 4.38 2.50
CA VAL A 55 -4.64 4.83 3.43
C VAL A 55 -5.23 4.83 4.84
N GLY A 56 -4.78 3.92 5.70
CA GLY A 56 -5.26 3.83 7.09
C GLY A 56 -6.77 3.58 7.23
N GLY A 57 -7.40 2.90 6.26
CA GLY A 57 -8.85 2.66 6.22
C GLY A 57 -9.69 3.83 5.68
N ALA A 58 -9.07 4.96 5.38
CA ALA A 58 -9.70 6.08 4.69
C ALA A 58 -9.53 5.95 3.17
N HIS A 59 -10.57 6.40 2.46
CA HIS A 59 -10.72 6.31 1.03
C HIS A 59 -10.57 7.73 0.46
N PHE A 60 -9.62 7.94 -0.45
CA PHE A 60 -9.35 9.24 -1.05
C PHE A 60 -9.39 9.17 -2.57
N VAL A 61 -9.71 10.30 -3.18
CA VAL A 61 -9.68 10.50 -4.63
C VAL A 61 -8.71 11.64 -4.93
N GLU A 62 -7.79 11.45 -5.87
CA GLU A 62 -6.87 12.52 -6.27
C GLU A 62 -7.57 13.53 -7.18
N ARG A 63 -7.13 14.78 -7.10
CA ARG A 63 -7.67 15.90 -7.89
C ARG A 63 -7.62 15.62 -9.39
N ASN A 64 -6.54 15.00 -9.89
CA ASN A 64 -6.40 14.69 -11.31
C ASN A 64 -7.49 13.72 -11.80
N PHE A 65 -7.75 12.64 -11.06
CA PHE A 65 -8.82 11.69 -11.40
C PHE A 65 -10.21 12.34 -11.31
N LEU A 66 -10.44 13.18 -10.30
CA LEU A 66 -11.68 13.95 -10.18
C LEU A 66 -11.89 14.88 -11.38
N LEU A 67 -10.87 15.60 -11.83
CA LEU A 67 -10.95 16.49 -12.98
C LEU A 67 -11.18 15.71 -14.28
N SER A 68 -10.43 14.62 -14.50
CA SER A 68 -10.63 13.76 -15.67
C SER A 68 -12.02 13.11 -15.69
N PHE A 69 -12.57 12.76 -14.53
CA PHE A 69 -13.95 12.29 -14.41
C PHE A 69 -14.94 13.37 -14.83
N LEU A 70 -14.79 14.59 -14.30
CA LEU A 70 -15.69 15.72 -14.60
C LEU A 70 -15.62 16.12 -16.08
N ASP A 71 -14.42 16.17 -16.67
CA ASP A 71 -14.21 16.47 -18.08
C ASP A 71 -14.93 15.42 -18.96
N ALA A 72 -14.76 14.14 -18.66
CA ALA A 72 -15.46 13.07 -19.37
C ALA A 72 -16.98 13.13 -19.22
N MET A 73 -17.51 13.60 -18.10
CA MET A 73 -18.97 13.78 -17.90
C MET A 73 -19.50 15.01 -18.62
N ILE A 74 -18.69 16.05 -18.78
CA ILE A 74 -19.03 17.27 -19.54
C ILE A 74 -19.07 16.95 -21.04
N ASP A 75 -18.10 16.18 -21.54
CA ASP A 75 -17.97 15.83 -22.95
C ASP A 75 -18.97 14.73 -23.40
N ALA A 76 -19.63 14.05 -22.45
CA ALA A 76 -20.57 12.97 -22.75
C ALA A 76 -21.88 13.48 -23.38
N GLN A 77 -22.26 12.90 -24.51
CA GLN A 77 -23.58 13.16 -25.14
C GLN A 77 -24.75 12.70 -24.26
N ASP A 78 -24.59 11.58 -23.55
CA ASP A 78 -25.56 11.06 -22.58
C ASP A 78 -24.88 10.86 -21.23
N PHE A 79 -25.09 11.83 -20.34
CA PHE A 79 -24.56 11.81 -18.97
C PHE A 79 -25.01 10.56 -18.19
N ASP A 80 -26.29 10.18 -18.26
CA ASP A 80 -26.82 9.07 -17.47
C ASP A 80 -26.21 7.75 -17.93
N GLN A 81 -26.00 7.57 -19.23
CA GLN A 81 -25.33 6.40 -19.78
C GLN A 81 -23.84 6.38 -19.40
N ALA A 82 -23.13 7.49 -19.57
CA ALA A 82 -21.70 7.59 -19.25
C ALA A 82 -21.43 7.35 -17.76
N PHE A 83 -22.24 7.95 -16.87
CA PHE A 83 -22.15 7.74 -15.43
C PHE A 83 -22.44 6.29 -15.06
N ARG A 84 -23.49 5.67 -15.63
CA ARG A 84 -23.81 4.25 -15.37
C ARG A 84 -22.76 3.29 -15.92
N SER A 85 -22.08 3.62 -17.01
CA SER A 85 -20.96 2.80 -17.51
C SER A 85 -19.82 2.82 -16.52
N ARG A 86 -19.39 4.02 -16.10
CA ARG A 86 -18.34 4.21 -15.09
C ARG A 86 -18.63 3.53 -13.76
N VAL A 87 -19.87 3.64 -13.26
CA VAL A 87 -20.29 2.95 -12.03
C VAL A 87 -20.22 1.43 -12.21
N ARG A 88 -20.65 0.89 -13.36
CA ARG A 88 -20.58 -0.56 -13.63
C ARG A 88 -19.15 -1.06 -13.81
N GLU A 89 -18.29 -0.29 -14.46
CA GLU A 89 -16.87 -0.59 -14.60
C GLU A 89 -16.17 -0.57 -13.23
N ALA A 90 -16.51 0.39 -12.36
CA ALA A 90 -16.01 0.43 -10.98
C ALA A 90 -16.58 -0.69 -10.09
N GLU A 91 -17.83 -1.12 -10.34
CA GLU A 91 -18.45 -2.28 -9.70
C GLU A 91 -17.96 -3.62 -10.25
N ALA A 92 -17.20 -3.61 -11.34
CA ALA A 92 -16.55 -4.77 -11.90
C ALA A 92 -15.06 -4.82 -11.52
N PRO A 93 -14.68 -5.03 -10.24
CA PRO A 93 -13.40 -5.67 -10.03
C PRO A 93 -13.51 -7.06 -10.66
N PRO A 94 -12.46 -7.56 -11.34
CA PRO A 94 -12.25 -9.00 -11.27
C PRO A 94 -12.18 -9.29 -9.78
N SER A 95 -13.25 -9.82 -9.19
CA SER A 95 -13.17 -10.34 -7.83
C SER A 95 -12.03 -11.36 -7.91
N PRO A 96 -10.86 -11.11 -7.31
CA PRO A 96 -9.85 -12.15 -7.28
C PRO A 96 -10.55 -13.34 -6.66
N LYS A 97 -10.58 -14.48 -7.38
CA LYS A 97 -11.17 -15.71 -6.82
C LYS A 97 -10.60 -15.82 -5.41
N PRO A 98 -11.44 -15.84 -4.35
CA PRO A 98 -10.94 -15.83 -3.00
C PRO A 98 -10.03 -17.05 -2.88
N LEU A 99 -8.74 -16.77 -2.77
CA LEU A 99 -7.73 -17.80 -2.64
C LEU A 99 -7.93 -18.37 -1.24
N ARG A 100 -8.54 -19.55 -1.17
CA ARG A 100 -8.73 -20.27 0.08
C ARG A 100 -7.41 -20.94 0.42
N VAL A 101 -6.61 -20.26 1.22
CA VAL A 101 -5.41 -20.80 1.84
C VAL A 101 -5.76 -21.34 3.22
N ALA A 102 -5.33 -22.57 3.51
CA ALA A 102 -5.59 -23.24 4.77
C ALA A 102 -4.48 -22.85 5.74
N LEU A 103 -4.66 -21.73 6.42
CA LEU A 103 -3.68 -21.27 7.40
C LEU A 103 -3.93 -21.91 8.78
N PRO A 104 -2.88 -22.17 9.58
CA PRO A 104 -3.02 -22.71 10.92
C PRO A 104 -3.94 -21.86 11.80
N ALA A 105 -4.73 -22.48 12.68
CA ALA A 105 -5.64 -21.76 13.58
C ALA A 105 -4.91 -20.74 14.48
N ASP A 106 -3.64 -21.03 14.80
CA ASP A 106 -2.79 -20.26 15.70
C ASP A 106 -1.85 -19.28 14.98
N LEU A 107 -2.21 -18.84 13.77
CA LEU A 107 -1.47 -17.84 12.99
C LEU A 107 -0.99 -16.64 13.81
N ARG A 108 -1.84 -16.12 14.69
CA ARG A 108 -1.55 -14.90 15.46
C ARG A 108 -0.38 -15.05 16.44
N SER A 109 -0.01 -16.28 16.80
CA SER A 109 1.09 -16.55 17.73
C SER A 109 2.37 -17.03 17.05
N ILE A 110 2.40 -17.12 15.72
CA ILE A 110 3.58 -17.59 15.00
C ILE A 110 4.69 -16.55 15.13
N MET A 111 5.85 -16.98 15.60
CA MET A 111 7.07 -16.18 15.66
C MET A 111 8.08 -16.66 14.61
N LEU A 112 9.20 -15.95 14.47
CA LEU A 112 10.26 -16.28 13.49
C LEU A 112 10.78 -17.72 13.63
N ARG A 113 10.91 -18.20 14.87
CA ARG A 113 11.37 -19.57 15.20
C ARG A 113 10.37 -20.66 14.84
N ASP A 114 9.11 -20.30 14.67
CA ASP A 114 8.02 -21.23 14.38
C ASP A 114 7.76 -21.33 12.87
N LEU A 115 8.62 -20.69 12.05
CA LEU A 115 8.56 -20.80 10.61
C LEU A 115 8.94 -22.21 10.16
N PRO A 116 8.21 -22.78 9.19
CA PRO A 116 8.55 -24.07 8.59
C PRO A 116 9.95 -24.06 7.94
N GLU A 117 10.59 -25.23 7.90
CA GLU A 117 11.95 -25.41 7.34
C GLU A 117 12.08 -25.02 5.85
N HIS A 118 10.96 -25.01 5.12
CA HIS A 118 10.94 -24.60 3.71
C HIS A 118 10.95 -23.06 3.52
N ILE A 119 10.92 -22.29 4.62
CA ILE A 119 11.10 -20.84 4.63
C ILE A 119 12.44 -20.54 5.30
N SER A 120 13.38 -20.02 4.53
CA SER A 120 14.69 -19.64 5.06
C SER A 120 14.94 -18.14 4.90
N LEU A 121 15.54 -17.57 5.94
CA LEU A 121 15.91 -16.17 6.02
C LEU A 121 17.42 -16.11 6.24
N SER A 122 18.09 -15.34 5.39
CA SER A 122 19.50 -15.05 5.48
C SER A 122 19.72 -13.55 5.22
N PRO A 123 20.87 -12.98 5.60
CA PRO A 123 21.13 -11.56 5.39
C PRO A 123 20.86 -11.11 3.94
N GLY A 124 19.90 -10.19 3.76
CA GLY A 124 19.45 -9.71 2.45
C GLY A 124 18.78 -10.74 1.52
N ARG A 125 18.44 -11.95 1.99
CA ARG A 125 17.85 -13.01 1.16
C ARG A 125 16.73 -13.77 1.89
N LEU A 126 15.59 -13.86 1.21
CA LEU A 126 14.45 -14.70 1.56
C LEU A 126 14.33 -15.84 0.53
N GLU A 127 14.19 -17.07 0.99
CA GLU A 127 13.91 -18.23 0.13
C GLU A 127 12.70 -19.00 0.65
N ILE A 128 11.76 -19.32 -0.25
CA ILE A 128 10.56 -20.10 0.03
C ILE A 128 10.48 -21.22 -1.00
N THR A 129 10.52 -22.46 -0.54
CA THR A 129 10.34 -23.64 -1.39
C THR A 129 8.93 -24.18 -1.19
N ALA A 130 8.19 -24.39 -2.28
CA ALA A 130 6.83 -24.91 -2.22
C ALA A 130 6.48 -25.73 -3.46
N ASP A 131 5.74 -26.82 -3.25
CA ASP A 131 5.30 -27.73 -4.32
C ASP A 131 4.08 -27.21 -5.11
N SER A 132 3.45 -26.14 -4.63
CA SER A 132 2.32 -25.50 -5.31
C SER A 132 2.25 -24.00 -5.03
N THR A 133 1.59 -23.27 -5.94
CA THR A 133 1.34 -21.83 -5.79
C THR A 133 0.51 -21.52 -4.53
N VAL A 134 -0.42 -22.41 -4.15
CA VAL A 134 -1.23 -22.24 -2.93
C VAL A 134 -0.35 -22.36 -1.67
N ALA A 135 0.52 -23.38 -1.62
CA ALA A 135 1.47 -23.56 -0.51
C ALA A 135 2.49 -22.41 -0.42
N MET A 136 2.89 -21.84 -1.56
CA MET A 136 3.74 -20.64 -1.59
C MET A 136 3.01 -19.43 -0.98
N LEU A 137 1.72 -19.27 -1.28
CA LEU A 137 0.91 -18.19 -0.72
C LEU A 137 0.63 -18.38 0.78
N GLU A 138 0.44 -19.62 1.23
CA GLU A 138 0.38 -19.97 2.66
C GLU A 138 1.68 -19.58 3.37
N SER A 139 2.81 -19.89 2.76
CA SER A 139 4.14 -19.57 3.30
C SER A 139 4.38 -18.07 3.39
N LEU A 140 3.95 -17.30 2.40
CA LEU A 140 4.01 -15.83 2.43
C LEU A 140 3.14 -15.24 3.53
N ALA A 141 1.93 -15.77 3.74
CA ALA A 141 1.05 -15.32 4.81
C ALA A 141 1.62 -15.63 6.20
N LEU A 142 2.20 -16.82 6.38
CA LEU A 142 2.89 -17.22 7.61
C LEU A 142 4.09 -16.31 7.90
N LEU A 143 4.92 -16.05 6.89
CA LEU A 143 6.06 -15.16 7.01
C LEU A 143 5.62 -13.74 7.38
N ALA A 144 4.63 -13.17 6.68
CA ALA A 144 4.14 -11.83 6.97
C ALA A 144 3.64 -11.71 8.42
N GLN A 145 2.95 -12.73 8.92
CA GLN A 145 2.47 -12.76 10.29
C GLN A 145 3.61 -12.90 11.31
N ALA A 146 4.59 -13.76 11.02
CA ALA A 146 5.79 -13.91 11.86
C ALA A 146 6.59 -12.60 11.94
N MET A 147 6.74 -11.89 10.81
CA MET A 147 7.40 -10.58 10.76
C MET A 147 6.62 -9.52 11.52
N GLN A 148 5.29 -9.56 11.48
CA GLN A 148 4.47 -8.64 12.27
C GLN A 148 4.61 -8.88 13.78
N ASN A 149 4.74 -10.14 14.19
CA ASN A 149 4.85 -10.53 15.59
C ASN A 149 6.27 -10.35 16.16
N ASP A 150 7.31 -10.52 15.34
CA ASP A 150 8.70 -10.58 15.77
C ASP A 150 9.64 -9.78 14.85
N LEU A 151 9.25 -8.53 14.56
CA LEU A 151 9.96 -7.65 13.64
C LEU A 151 11.42 -7.44 14.04
N ALA A 152 11.71 -7.34 15.34
CA ALA A 152 13.06 -7.07 15.85
C ALA A 152 14.02 -8.23 15.55
N GLN A 153 13.59 -9.48 15.72
CA GLN A 153 14.41 -10.65 15.39
C GLN A 153 14.60 -10.79 13.89
N VAL A 154 13.56 -10.52 13.11
CA VAL A 154 13.65 -10.54 11.63
C VAL A 154 14.66 -9.52 11.13
N GLN A 155 14.62 -8.29 11.65
CA GLN A 155 15.60 -7.26 11.31
C GLN A 155 17.02 -7.70 11.68
N ALA A 156 17.22 -8.30 12.85
CA ALA A 156 18.54 -8.80 13.25
C ALA A 156 19.11 -9.87 12.29
N VAL A 157 18.24 -10.71 11.70
CA VAL A 157 18.63 -11.77 10.75
C VAL A 157 18.84 -11.22 9.34
N LEU A 158 17.98 -10.33 8.87
CA LEU A 158 18.03 -9.79 7.50
C LEU A 158 19.04 -8.66 7.34
N GLU A 159 19.23 -7.87 8.39
CA GLU A 159 20.06 -6.66 8.44
C GLU A 159 21.10 -6.80 9.55
N PRO A 160 21.99 -7.82 9.51
CA PRO A 160 23.04 -7.92 10.51
C PRO A 160 23.90 -6.65 10.46
N PRO A 161 24.33 -6.13 11.63
CA PRO A 161 25.16 -4.94 11.67
C PRO A 161 26.41 -5.18 10.81
N ALA A 162 26.79 -4.18 10.01
CA ALA A 162 28.00 -4.23 9.22
C ALA A 162 29.15 -4.68 10.13
N ARG A 163 29.80 -5.79 9.79
CA ARG A 163 30.97 -6.26 10.54
C ARG A 163 31.93 -5.07 10.57
N PRO A 164 32.34 -4.56 11.75
CA PRO A 164 33.33 -3.50 11.80
C PRO A 164 34.56 -3.98 11.02
N PRO A 165 35.26 -3.09 10.29
CA PRO A 165 36.46 -3.50 9.58
C PRO A 165 37.34 -4.26 10.58
N GLU A 166 37.76 -5.47 10.19
CA GLU A 166 38.87 -6.14 10.85
C GLU A 166 40.06 -5.19 10.66
N VAL A 167 40.28 -4.34 11.66
CA VAL A 167 41.57 -3.68 11.79
C VAL A 167 42.51 -4.85 12.02
N GLU A 168 43.30 -5.19 11.01
CA GLU A 168 44.35 -6.18 11.15
C GLU A 168 45.17 -5.75 12.36
N ASP A 169 45.08 -6.58 13.40
CA ASP A 169 45.63 -6.34 14.74
C ASP A 169 47.15 -6.04 14.65
N ASP A 170 47.77 -6.39 13.52
CA ASP A 170 49.16 -6.12 13.18
C ASP A 170 49.48 -4.63 12.97
N ASP A 171 48.61 -3.83 12.34
CA ASP A 171 48.85 -2.39 12.17
C ASP A 171 48.76 -1.66 13.51
N LEU A 172 47.80 -2.08 14.34
CA LEU A 172 47.59 -1.51 15.66
C LEU A 172 48.69 -1.95 16.64
N ARG A 173 49.17 -3.20 16.53
CA ARG A 173 50.36 -3.68 17.26
C ARG A 173 51.64 -2.99 16.83
N ALA A 174 51.84 -2.76 15.53
CA ALA A 174 52.99 -2.04 14.99
C ALA A 174 53.01 -0.59 15.50
N PHE A 175 51.88 0.10 15.42
CA PHE A 175 51.73 1.46 15.93
C PHE A 175 51.97 1.57 17.44
N LEU A 176 51.43 0.63 18.23
CA LEU A 176 51.65 0.59 19.68
C LEU A 176 53.10 0.22 20.05
N ALA A 177 53.78 -0.60 19.25
CA ALA A 177 55.19 -0.89 19.41
C ALA A 177 56.07 0.34 19.12
N GLU A 178 55.71 1.11 18.08
CA GLU A 178 56.42 2.34 17.71
C GLU A 178 56.27 3.43 18.79
N LEU A 179 55.07 3.63 19.33
CA LEU A 179 54.82 4.54 20.45
C LEU A 179 55.62 4.20 21.72
N ARG A 180 55.80 2.91 22.02
CA ARG A 180 56.62 2.47 23.17
C ARG A 180 58.11 2.75 22.97
N SER A 181 58.59 2.71 21.73
CA SER A 181 59.99 2.98 21.39
C SER A 181 60.34 4.48 21.50
N GLN A 182 59.39 5.37 21.21
CA GLN A 182 59.60 6.82 21.28
C GLN A 182 59.60 7.38 22.72
N HIS A 183 59.00 6.66 23.68
CA HIS A 183 58.96 7.07 25.09
C HIS A 183 60.12 6.54 25.96
N GLN A 184 61.08 5.82 25.36
CA GLN A 184 62.27 5.28 26.06
C GLN A 184 63.60 5.97 25.65
N SER A 185 63.56 7.05 24.85
CA SER A 185 64.69 7.97 24.64
C SER A 185 64.53 9.24 25.49
#